data_AF-A0A7Y2CBA0-F1
#
_entry.id   AF-A0A7Y2CBA0-F1
#
_cell.length_a   1.000
_cell.length_b   1.000
_cell.length_c   1.000
_cell.angle_alpha   90.00
_cell.angle_beta   90.00
_cell.angle_gamma   90.00
#
_symmetry.space_group_name_H-M   'P 1'
#
loop_
_entity.id
_entity.type
_entity.pdbx_description
1 polymer ?
#
loop_
_entity_poly.entity_id
_entity_poly.type
_entity_poly.pdbx_seq_one_letter_code
_entity_poly.pdbx_strand_id
1 'polypeptide(L)'
;MMGIPFWLGLFWRRTTPAAAWTSTLGALGAWWISSQVFFVDWLSTSSNSIFLVTDVNGATAISLPWQMVFYLVTGIVLGIATSLFTKRTDAEKLDRYYALQRTPVYTEEANLPKPCTIPEGAITLPRRTLFPGTELEISLPSRRGVVGFVAGWVCVAAIISFVYYIASA
;
A
#
# COMPACT_ATOMS: atom_id res chain seq x y z
N MET A 1 -7.34 9.24 3.00
CA MET A 1 -6.79 7.98 3.56
C MET A 1 -7.32 6.70 2.93
N MET A 2 -8.22 6.77 1.94
CA MET A 2 -8.74 5.58 1.22
C MET A 2 -7.68 4.78 0.44
N GLY A 3 -6.45 5.28 0.30
CA GLY A 3 -5.35 4.49 -0.26
C GLY A 3 -5.01 3.25 0.57
N ILE A 4 -5.19 3.31 1.89
CA ILE A 4 -4.90 2.17 2.79
C ILE A 4 -5.80 0.96 2.48
N PRO A 5 -7.15 1.08 2.49
CA PRO A 5 -8.00 -0.06 2.15
C PRO A 5 -7.84 -0.53 0.70
N PHE A 6 -7.44 0.36 -0.22
CA PHE A 6 -7.09 -0.03 -1.59
C PHE A 6 -5.90 -1.00 -1.63
N TRP A 7 -4.77 -0.65 -0.99
CA TRP A 7 -3.59 -1.51 -0.92
C TRP A 7 -3.86 -2.81 -0.16
N LEU A 8 -4.63 -2.74 0.93
CA LEU A 8 -5.09 -3.95 1.64
C LEU A 8 -5.95 -4.84 0.73
N GLY A 9 -6.85 -4.27 -0.07
CA GLY A 9 -7.64 -5.03 -1.05
C GLY A 9 -6.79 -5.70 -2.13
N LEU A 10 -5.70 -5.06 -2.57
CA LEU A 10 -4.80 -5.64 -3.57
C LEU A 10 -3.91 -6.76 -3.01
N PHE A 11 -3.33 -6.57 -1.83
CA PHE A 11 -2.27 -7.47 -1.33
C PHE A 11 -2.69 -8.38 -0.18
N TRP A 12 -3.81 -8.09 0.49
CA TRP A 12 -4.33 -8.86 1.60
C TRP A 12 -5.72 -9.40 1.28
N ARG A 13 -5.77 -10.66 0.85
CA ARG A 13 -6.98 -11.36 0.41
C ARG A 13 -8.09 -11.38 1.45
N ARG A 14 -7.72 -11.40 2.73
CA ARG A 14 -8.69 -11.42 3.83
C ARG A 14 -9.35 -10.07 4.10
N THR A 15 -9.01 -8.98 3.39
CA THR A 15 -9.62 -7.66 3.61
C THR A 15 -11.14 -7.72 3.43
N THR A 16 -11.86 -7.38 4.50
CA THR A 16 -13.33 -7.31 4.52
C THR A 16 -13.81 -5.86 4.36
N PRO A 17 -15.09 -5.61 3.99
CA PRO A 17 -15.64 -4.26 3.96
C PRO A 17 -15.53 -3.54 5.30
N ALA A 18 -15.71 -4.27 6.41
CA ALA A 18 -15.52 -3.72 7.75
C ALA A 18 -14.05 -3.29 7.98
N ALA A 19 -13.07 -4.14 7.60
CA ALA A 19 -11.65 -3.80 7.66
C ALA A 19 -11.28 -2.58 6.80
N ALA A 20 -11.93 -2.41 5.64
CA ALA A 20 -11.70 -1.26 4.78
C ALA A 20 -12.15 0.05 5.45
N TRP A 21 -13.31 0.04 6.12
CA TRP A 21 -13.78 1.20 6.86
C TRP A 21 -12.99 1.45 8.14
N THR A 22 -12.65 0.42 8.91
CA THR A 22 -11.88 0.60 10.16
C THR A 22 -10.46 1.09 9.89
N SER A 23 -9.80 0.62 8.82
CA SER A 23 -8.49 1.16 8.42
C SER A 23 -8.54 2.64 8.07
N THR A 24 -9.57 3.06 7.34
CA THR A 24 -9.76 4.47 6.93
C THR A 24 -10.06 5.36 8.13
N LEU A 25 -11.04 4.97 8.96
CA LEU A 25 -11.43 5.74 10.15
C LEU A 25 -10.32 5.75 11.19
N GLY A 26 -9.62 4.64 11.37
CA GLY A 26 -8.47 4.51 12.25
C GLY A 26 -7.31 5.41 11.84
N ALA A 27 -6.98 5.46 10.55
CA ALA A 27 -5.98 6.38 10.03
C ALA A 27 -6.41 7.84 10.23
N LEU A 28 -7.67 8.18 9.94
CA LEU A 28 -8.18 9.55 10.14
C LEU A 28 -8.11 9.96 11.61
N GLY A 29 -8.49 9.07 12.51
CA GLY A 29 -8.37 9.26 13.95
C GLY A 29 -6.91 9.47 14.38
N ALA A 30 -5.98 8.65 13.88
CA ALA A 30 -4.56 8.79 14.17
C ALA A 30 -4.00 10.13 13.68
N TRP A 31 -4.34 10.55 12.46
CA TRP A 31 -3.96 11.86 11.95
C TRP A 31 -4.54 13.00 12.80
N TRP A 32 -5.82 12.92 13.16
CA TRP A 32 -6.47 13.93 14.00
C TRP A 32 -5.82 14.02 15.39
N ILE A 33 -5.58 12.88 16.05
CA ILE A 33 -4.90 12.79 17.36
C ILE A 33 -3.49 13.37 17.27
N SER A 34 -2.73 13.00 16.23
CA SER A 34 -1.35 13.49 16.03
C SER A 34 -1.25 15.00 15.80
N SER A 35 -2.38 15.65 15.49
CA SER A 35 -2.45 17.11 15.33
C SER A 35 -2.88 17.84 16.61
N GLN A 36 -3.20 17.12 17.70
CA GLN A 36 -3.64 17.72 18.95
C GLN A 36 -2.47 18.12 19.85
N VAL A 37 -2.57 19.29 20.47
CA VAL A 37 -1.51 19.86 21.34
C VAL A 37 -1.12 18.90 22.46
N PHE A 38 -2.09 18.31 23.18
CA PHE A 38 -1.80 17.37 24.27
C PHE A 38 -0.97 16.16 23.82
N PHE A 39 -1.18 15.70 22.57
CA PHE A 39 -0.49 14.54 22.04
C PHE A 39 0.94 14.92 21.66
N VAL A 40 1.13 16.09 21.06
CA VAL A 40 2.45 16.64 20.74
C VAL A 40 3.26 16.86 22.02
N ASP A 41 2.66 17.42 23.06
CA ASP A 41 3.31 17.66 24.37
C ASP A 41 3.70 16.35 25.07
N TRP A 42 2.80 15.35 25.02
CA TRP A 42 3.11 14.02 25.53
C TRP A 42 4.27 13.36 24.77
N LEU A 43 4.28 13.51 23.44
CA LEU A 43 5.32 12.94 22.58
C LEU A 43 6.67 13.63 22.80
N SER A 44 6.69 14.95 22.96
CA SER A 44 7.90 15.75 23.20
C SER A 44 8.56 15.42 24.55
N THR A 45 7.76 15.03 25.54
CA THR A 45 8.27 14.55 26.84
C THR A 45 8.97 13.18 26.72
N SER A 46 8.51 12.34 25.78
CA SER A 46 8.90 10.94 25.70
C SER A 46 10.05 10.66 24.72
N SER A 47 10.22 11.46 23.67
CA SER A 47 11.28 11.24 22.67
C SER A 47 11.65 12.51 21.89
N ASN A 48 12.95 12.83 21.87
CA ASN A 48 13.56 13.82 20.98
C ASN A 48 14.32 13.17 19.80
N SER A 49 13.84 12.02 19.32
CA SER A 49 14.44 11.33 18.17
C SER A 49 14.28 12.11 16.85
N ILE A 50 15.23 11.89 15.92
CA ILE A 50 15.24 12.20 14.47
C ILE A 50 14.07 13.09 13.98
N PHE A 51 14.10 14.38 14.31
CA PHE A 51 13.15 15.38 13.81
C PHE A 51 11.67 15.00 13.99
N LEU A 52 11.35 14.24 15.04
CA LEU A 52 10.00 13.75 15.35
C LEU A 52 9.06 14.91 15.69
N VAL A 53 9.51 15.81 16.56
CA VAL A 53 8.86 17.06 16.88
C VAL A 53 9.72 18.20 16.33
N THR A 54 9.11 19.09 15.57
CA THR A 54 9.77 20.29 15.03
C THR A 54 8.97 21.51 15.40
N ASP A 55 9.67 22.63 15.56
CA ASP A 55 9.04 23.93 15.64
C ASP A 55 8.62 24.35 14.22
N VAL A 56 7.33 24.60 14.03
CA VAL A 56 6.78 25.19 12.82
C VAL A 56 6.13 26.51 13.21
N ASN A 57 6.77 27.62 12.86
CA ASN A 57 6.27 28.98 13.12
C ASN A 57 5.99 29.30 14.60
N GLY A 58 6.82 28.81 15.52
CA GLY A 58 6.70 29.04 16.96
C GLY A 58 5.73 28.08 17.67
N ALA A 59 5.19 27.08 16.96
CA ALA A 59 4.37 26.02 17.52
C ALA A 59 5.07 24.68 17.37
N THR A 60 5.15 23.91 18.46
CA THR A 60 5.63 22.53 18.44
C THR A 60 4.62 21.65 17.69
N ALA A 61 5.08 20.94 16.67
CA ALA A 61 4.27 20.01 15.90
C ALA A 61 5.05 18.75 15.54
N ILE A 62 4.34 17.64 15.33
CA ILE A 62 4.94 16.43 14.76
C ILE A 62 5.31 16.74 13.32
N SER A 63 6.53 16.37 12.90
CA SER A 63 6.92 16.57 11.51
C SER A 63 6.06 15.74 10.57
N LEU A 64 5.78 16.29 9.39
CA LEU A 64 4.89 15.67 8.40
C LEU A 64 5.25 14.20 8.08
N PRO A 65 6.52 13.82 7.86
CA PRO A 65 6.85 12.42 7.55
C PRO A 65 6.46 11.47 8.68
N TRP A 66 6.72 11.85 9.94
CA TRP A 66 6.37 11.05 11.10
C TRP A 66 4.87 10.97 11.32
N GLN A 67 4.16 12.07 11.06
CA GLN A 67 2.71 12.08 11.06
C GLN A 67 2.15 11.09 10.04
N MET A 68 2.72 11.06 8.83
CA MET A 68 2.35 10.11 7.77
C MET A 68 2.59 8.66 8.16
N VAL A 69 3.78 8.35 8.69
CA VAL A 69 4.09 6.99 9.17
C VAL A 69 3.09 6.56 10.24
N PHE A 70 2.82 7.43 11.22
CA PHE A 70 1.92 7.12 12.33
C PHE A 70 0.52 6.74 11.85
N TYR A 71 -0.10 7.55 11.01
CA TYR A 71 -1.46 7.27 10.56
C TYR A 71 -1.52 6.09 9.57
N LEU A 72 -0.50 5.89 8.73
CA LEU A 72 -0.47 4.79 7.76
C LEU A 72 -0.35 3.46 8.48
N VAL A 73 0.59 3.37 9.43
CA VAL A 73 0.79 2.17 10.27
C VAL A 73 -0.49 1.87 11.05
N THR A 74 -1.08 2.89 11.70
CA THR A 74 -2.31 2.71 12.47
C THR A 74 -3.45 2.17 11.60
N GLY A 75 -3.67 2.76 10.42
CA GLY A 75 -4.71 2.29 9.50
C GLY A 75 -4.47 0.86 9.00
N ILE A 76 -3.24 0.51 8.63
CA ILE A 76 -2.88 -0.84 8.18
C ILE A 76 -3.11 -1.86 9.31
N VAL A 77 -2.62 -1.58 10.51
CA VAL A 77 -2.76 -2.49 11.68
C VAL A 77 -4.23 -2.71 12.03
N LEU A 78 -5.03 -1.63 12.11
CA LEU A 78 -6.46 -1.73 12.41
C LEU A 78 -7.23 -2.47 11.31
N GLY A 79 -6.90 -2.24 10.05
CA GLY A 79 -7.45 -2.98 8.91
C GLY A 79 -7.16 -4.47 9.00
N ILE A 80 -5.90 -4.85 9.19
CA ILE A 80 -5.50 -6.26 9.32
C ILE A 80 -6.18 -6.89 10.53
N ALA A 81 -6.10 -6.27 11.72
CA ALA A 81 -6.74 -6.79 12.93
C ALA A 81 -8.25 -7.01 12.72
N THR A 82 -8.97 -6.00 12.21
CA THR A 82 -10.41 -6.12 11.94
C THR A 82 -10.71 -7.23 10.94
N SER A 83 -9.90 -7.40 9.90
CA SER A 83 -10.07 -8.47 8.91
C SER A 83 -9.89 -9.89 9.52
N LEU A 84 -9.07 -10.00 10.57
CA LEU A 84 -8.86 -11.25 11.30
C LEU A 84 -10.05 -11.62 12.20
N PHE A 85 -10.75 -10.62 12.74
CA PHE A 85 -11.89 -10.81 13.64
C PHE A 85 -13.27 -10.79 12.94
N THR A 86 -13.34 -10.37 11.68
CA THR A 86 -14.60 -10.31 10.92
C THR A 86 -14.82 -11.54 10.03
N LYS A 87 -16.09 -11.78 9.67
CA LYS A 87 -16.46 -12.87 8.75
C LYS A 87 -15.81 -12.65 7.40
N ARG A 88 -15.17 -13.70 6.86
CA ARG A 88 -14.53 -13.67 5.54
C ARG A 88 -15.55 -13.35 4.45
N THR A 89 -15.13 -12.52 3.49
CA THR A 89 -15.87 -12.32 2.23
C THR A 89 -15.99 -13.65 1.50
N ASP A 90 -17.10 -13.82 0.78
CA ASP A 90 -17.35 -14.98 -0.06
C ASP A 90 -16.17 -15.28 -1.00
N ALA A 91 -15.79 -16.56 -1.10
CA ALA A 91 -14.61 -17.00 -1.82
C ALA A 91 -14.75 -16.81 -3.33
N GLU A 92 -15.93 -17.09 -3.89
CA GLU A 92 -16.18 -16.96 -5.33
C GLU A 92 -16.11 -15.49 -5.76
N LYS A 93 -16.71 -14.58 -4.97
CA LYS A 93 -16.60 -13.14 -5.20
C LYS A 93 -15.14 -12.66 -5.19
N LEU A 94 -14.35 -13.17 -4.27
CA LEU A 94 -12.95 -12.79 -4.08
C LEU A 94 -12.07 -13.34 -5.22
N ASP A 95 -12.31 -14.58 -5.63
CA ASP A 95 -11.60 -15.21 -6.74
C ASP A 95 -11.91 -14.51 -8.05
N ARG A 96 -13.16 -14.10 -8.29
CA ARG A 96 -13.54 -13.26 -9.43
C ARG A 96 -12.80 -11.91 -9.39
N TYR A 97 -12.74 -11.25 -8.24
CA TYR A 97 -12.03 -9.97 -8.10
C TYR A 97 -10.55 -10.09 -8.45
N TYR A 98 -9.84 -11.09 -7.94
CA TYR A 98 -8.42 -11.29 -8.26
C TYR A 98 -8.20 -11.85 -9.67
N ALA A 99 -9.15 -12.61 -10.23
CA ALA A 99 -9.10 -13.01 -11.62
C ALA A 99 -9.15 -11.79 -12.55
N LEU A 100 -10.05 -10.83 -12.30
CA LEU A 100 -10.15 -9.60 -13.09
C LEU A 100 -8.85 -8.79 -13.11
N GLN A 101 -8.14 -8.70 -11.98
CA GLN A 101 -6.85 -8.01 -11.91
C GLN A 101 -5.75 -8.66 -12.77
N ARG A 102 -5.91 -9.95 -13.09
CA ARG A 102 -4.95 -10.74 -13.86
C ARG A 102 -5.42 -11.01 -15.28
N THR A 103 -6.63 -10.59 -15.63
CA THR A 103 -7.13 -10.70 -17.00
C THR A 103 -6.27 -9.78 -17.87
N PRO A 104 -5.62 -10.32 -18.92
CA PRO A 104 -4.83 -9.49 -19.81
C PRO A 104 -5.72 -8.49 -20.54
N VAL A 105 -5.14 -7.35 -20.89
CA VAL A 105 -5.81 -6.34 -21.72
C VAL A 105 -5.80 -6.85 -23.16
N TYR A 106 -6.98 -6.99 -23.75
CA TYR A 106 -7.15 -7.33 -25.16
C TYR A 106 -7.32 -6.05 -25.99
N THR A 107 -6.99 -6.12 -27.29
CA THR A 107 -7.14 -4.98 -28.21
C THR A 107 -8.59 -4.67 -28.52
N GLU A 108 -9.46 -5.69 -28.51
CA GLU A 108 -10.90 -5.54 -28.66
C GLU A 108 -11.58 -5.80 -27.33
N GLU A 109 -12.42 -4.86 -26.90
CA GLU A 109 -13.20 -4.99 -25.68
C GLU A 109 -14.53 -5.69 -26.01
N ALA A 110 -14.76 -6.85 -25.39
CA ALA A 110 -16.03 -7.55 -25.52
C ALA A 110 -17.15 -6.73 -24.87
N ASN A 111 -18.32 -6.70 -25.49
CA ASN A 111 -19.49 -6.01 -24.91
C ASN A 111 -20.06 -6.86 -23.76
N LEU A 112 -19.62 -6.54 -22.54
CA LEU A 112 -20.01 -7.29 -21.34
C LEU A 112 -21.39 -6.86 -20.84
N PRO A 113 -22.27 -7.80 -20.47
CA PRO A 113 -23.62 -7.47 -19.98
C PRO A 113 -23.62 -6.83 -18.58
N LYS A 114 -22.54 -7.01 -17.80
CA LYS A 114 -22.41 -6.46 -16.44
C LYS A 114 -20.97 -6.03 -16.16
N PRO A 115 -20.74 -4.96 -15.39
CA PRO A 115 -19.40 -4.59 -14.93
C PRO A 115 -18.76 -5.69 -14.07
N CYS A 116 -17.42 -5.75 -14.09
CA CYS A 116 -16.63 -6.68 -13.28
C CYS A 116 -16.99 -8.15 -13.52
N THR A 117 -17.28 -8.51 -14.76
CA THR A 117 -17.37 -9.91 -15.21
C THR A 117 -16.16 -10.25 -16.08
N ILE A 118 -15.74 -11.51 -16.02
CA ILE A 118 -14.66 -12.00 -16.86
C ILE A 118 -15.27 -12.25 -18.25
N PRO A 119 -14.68 -11.72 -19.35
CA PRO A 119 -15.19 -11.97 -20.69
C PRO A 119 -15.21 -13.46 -21.02
N GLU A 120 -16.20 -13.89 -21.80
CA GLU A 120 -16.27 -15.27 -22.28
C GLU A 120 -15.04 -15.59 -23.14
N GLY A 121 -14.36 -16.70 -22.84
CA GLY A 121 -13.13 -17.09 -23.52
C GLY A 121 -11.85 -16.38 -23.04
N ALA A 122 -11.93 -15.45 -22.07
CA ALA A 122 -10.75 -14.80 -21.52
C ALA A 122 -9.88 -15.80 -20.73
N ILE A 123 -8.61 -15.92 -21.12
CA ILE A 123 -7.63 -16.71 -20.37
C ILE A 123 -7.26 -15.96 -19.11
N THR A 124 -7.71 -16.44 -17.95
CA THR A 124 -7.24 -15.91 -16.66
C THR A 124 -5.86 -16.45 -16.37
N LEU A 125 -4.89 -15.56 -16.17
CA LEU A 125 -3.53 -15.98 -15.85
C LEU A 125 -3.51 -16.71 -14.50
N PRO A 126 -2.73 -17.79 -14.37
CA PRO A 126 -2.67 -18.56 -13.13
C PRO A 126 -2.15 -17.71 -11.98
N ARG A 127 -2.66 -17.98 -10.78
CA ARG A 127 -2.22 -17.34 -9.54
C ARG A 127 -0.75 -17.65 -9.28
N ARG A 128 0.13 -16.67 -9.47
CA ARG A 128 1.57 -16.75 -9.18
C ARG A 128 1.94 -15.73 -8.11
N THR A 129 1.85 -16.13 -6.85
CA THR A 129 2.15 -15.28 -5.69
C THR A 129 3.49 -15.65 -5.05
N LEU A 130 4.10 -14.69 -4.35
CA LEU A 130 5.35 -14.88 -3.62
C LEU A 130 5.22 -15.87 -2.45
N PHE A 131 4.06 -15.90 -1.80
CA PHE A 131 3.80 -16.75 -0.62
C PHE A 131 2.60 -17.67 -0.87
N PRO A 132 2.79 -18.80 -1.59
CA PRO A 132 1.74 -19.80 -1.80
C PRO A 132 1.17 -20.30 -0.46
N GLY A 133 -0.15 -20.49 -0.39
CA GLY A 133 -0.84 -20.94 0.82
C GLY A 133 -1.16 -19.86 1.85
N THR A 134 -0.72 -18.61 1.62
CA THR A 134 -1.11 -17.47 2.46
C THR A 134 -2.21 -16.63 1.81
N GLU A 135 -2.79 -15.73 2.60
CA GLU A 135 -3.74 -14.70 2.14
C GLU A 135 -3.02 -13.48 1.51
N LEU A 136 -1.71 -13.54 1.30
CA LEU A 136 -0.96 -12.48 0.62
C LEU A 136 -1.01 -12.66 -0.91
N GLU A 137 -1.48 -11.63 -1.61
CA GLU A 137 -1.65 -11.60 -3.08
C GLU A 137 -0.52 -10.86 -3.80
N ILE A 138 0.67 -10.83 -3.20
CA ILE A 138 1.84 -10.21 -3.82
C ILE A 138 2.30 -11.09 -4.98
N SER A 139 2.20 -10.55 -6.20
CA SER A 139 2.56 -11.26 -7.43
C SER A 139 4.07 -11.46 -7.56
N LEU A 140 4.48 -12.61 -8.12
CA LEU A 140 5.87 -12.87 -8.46
C LEU A 140 6.35 -11.90 -9.54
N PRO A 141 7.49 -11.21 -9.35
CA PRO A 141 8.03 -10.33 -10.37
C PRO A 141 8.43 -11.12 -11.61
N SER A 142 8.06 -10.61 -12.80
CA SER A 142 8.42 -11.26 -14.05
C SER A 142 9.92 -11.11 -14.34
N ARG A 143 10.52 -12.06 -15.05
CA ARG A 143 11.93 -11.97 -15.49
C ARG A 143 12.24 -10.67 -16.23
N ARG A 144 11.32 -10.23 -17.11
CA ARG A 144 11.43 -8.96 -17.84
C ARG A 144 11.47 -7.77 -16.89
N GLY A 145 10.59 -7.77 -15.87
CA GLY A 145 10.56 -6.74 -14.84
C GLY A 145 11.84 -6.67 -14.01
N VAL A 146 12.37 -7.83 -13.59
CA VAL A 146 13.63 -7.89 -12.82
C VAL A 146 14.81 -7.39 -13.65
N VAL A 147 14.94 -7.84 -14.90
CA VAL A 147 16.02 -7.38 -15.80
C VAL A 147 15.93 -5.87 -16.04
N GLY A 148 14.73 -5.36 -16.33
CA GLY A 148 14.52 -3.92 -16.51
C GLY A 148 14.85 -3.11 -15.25
N PHE A 149 14.48 -3.60 -14.08
CA PHE A 149 14.79 -2.97 -12.79
C PHE A 149 16.30 -2.90 -12.54
N VAL A 150 17.02 -4.01 -12.74
CA VAL A 150 18.48 -4.07 -12.57
C VAL A 150 19.19 -3.16 -13.58
N ALA A 151 18.77 -3.17 -14.84
CA ALA A 151 19.33 -2.27 -15.85
C ALA A 151 19.13 -0.79 -15.48
N GLY A 152 17.94 -0.43 -14.98
CA GLY A 152 17.66 0.90 -14.46
C GLY A 152 18.59 1.31 -13.31
N TRP A 153 18.82 0.40 -12.35
CA TRP A 153 19.76 0.63 -11.25
C TRP A 153 21.20 0.86 -11.72
N VAL A 154 21.65 0.11 -12.72
CA VAL A 154 22.98 0.31 -13.33
C VAL A 154 23.08 1.71 -13.96
N CYS A 155 22.05 2.17 -14.67
CA CYS A 155 22.01 3.52 -15.22
C CYS A 155 22.07 4.60 -14.13
N VAL A 156 21.32 4.44 -13.04
CA VAL A 156 21.36 5.37 -11.90
C VAL A 156 22.75 5.41 -11.28
N ALA A 157 23.36 4.25 -11.02
CA ALA A 157 24.72 4.17 -10.48
C ALA A 157 25.75 4.84 -11.42
N ALA A 158 25.60 4.67 -12.74
CA ALA A 158 26.45 5.33 -13.73
C ALA A 158 26.32 6.85 -13.69
N ILE A 159 25.10 7.38 -13.61
CA ILE A 159 24.85 8.83 -13.51
C ILE A 159 25.47 9.38 -12.22
N ILE A 160 25.22 8.73 -11.07
CA ILE A 160 25.79 9.16 -9.79
C ILE A 160 27.32 9.14 -9.84
N SER A 161 27.91 8.07 -10.37
CA SER A 161 29.37 7.93 -10.49
C SER A 161 29.97 8.99 -11.42
N PHE A 162 29.30 9.29 -12.54
CA PHE A 162 29.73 10.31 -13.48
C PHE A 162 29.67 11.71 -12.88
N VAL A 163 28.58 12.05 -12.20
CA VAL A 163 28.44 13.34 -11.48
C VAL A 163 29.49 13.44 -10.37
N TYR A 164 29.70 12.37 -9.61
CA TYR A 164 30.72 12.32 -8.57
C TYR A 164 32.13 12.51 -9.14
N TYR A 165 32.44 11.87 -10.27
CA TYR A 165 33.72 12.03 -10.96
C TYR A 165 33.95 13.47 -11.41
N ILE A 166 32.96 14.13 -12.01
CA ILE A 166 33.06 15.55 -12.38
C ILE A 166 33.25 16.44 -11.16
N ALA A 167 32.51 16.17 -10.07
CA ALA A 167 32.58 16.99 -8.86
C ALA A 167 33.89 16.80 -8.06
N SER A 168 34.65 15.72 -8.34
CA SER A 168 35.91 15.40 -7.65
C SER A 168 37.17 15.61 -8.51
N ALA A 169 37.00 15.95 -9.80
CA ALA A 169 38.06 16.40 -10.70
C ALA A 169 38.29 17.91 -10.58
#